data_AF-A0A7R9QJ94-F1
#
_entry.id   AF-A0A7R9QJ94-F1
#
_cell.length_a   1.000
_cell.length_b   1.000
_cell.length_c   1.000
_cell.angle_alpha   90.00
_cell.angle_beta   90.00
_cell.angle_gamma   90.00
#
_symmetry.space_group_name_H-M   'P 1'
#
loop_
_entity.id
_entity.type
_entity.pdbx_description
1 polymer ?
#
loop_
_entity_poly.entity_id
_entity_poly.type
_entity_poly.pdbx_seq_one_letter_code
_entity_poly.pdbx_strand_id
1 'polypeptide(L)'
;MGVPSVADQLHSVTTRLSELKFDHIDYICLKFLLLLNPDVRGLGNFKLVQEAHEQAQQAVLEYTINCYPQINDKFGQLMALVPDLRALTLRGEEFLYYKHMGGSAPTQTLLMEMLHAKKK
;
A
#
# COMPACT_ATOMS: atom_id res chain seq x y z
N MET A 1 -12.40 -17.98 2.87
CA MET A 1 -11.59 -17.40 1.79
C MET A 1 -12.43 -16.36 1.06
N GLY A 2 -12.29 -15.08 1.41
CA GLY A 2 -13.03 -13.99 0.76
C GLY A 2 -12.97 -12.68 1.53
N VAL A 3 -13.57 -11.62 0.98
CA VAL A 3 -13.64 -10.27 1.59
C VAL A 3 -14.11 -10.29 3.06
N PRO A 4 -15.08 -11.13 3.48
CA PRO A 4 -15.48 -11.20 4.89
C PRO A 4 -14.34 -11.67 5.82
N SER A 5 -13.46 -12.55 5.34
CA SER A 5 -12.34 -13.07 6.15
C SER A 5 -11.18 -12.08 6.32
N VAL A 6 -11.20 -10.95 5.62
CA VAL A 6 -10.21 -9.85 5.78
C VAL A 6 -10.83 -8.62 6.44
N ALA A 7 -12.13 -8.62 6.72
CA ALA A 7 -12.87 -7.47 7.23
C ALA A 7 -12.34 -7.01 8.59
N ASP A 8 -12.10 -7.94 9.53
CA ASP A 8 -11.60 -7.61 10.87
C ASP A 8 -10.21 -6.98 10.84
N GLN A 9 -9.34 -7.48 9.96
CA GLN A 9 -7.99 -6.94 9.80
C GLN A 9 -8.00 -5.59 9.08
N LEU A 10 -8.87 -5.40 8.08
CA LEU A 10 -9.08 -4.09 7.45
C LEU A 10 -9.61 -3.08 8.48
N HIS A 11 -10.53 -3.51 9.35
CA HIS A 11 -11.02 -2.69 10.44
C HIS A 11 -9.91 -2.31 11.41
N SER A 12 -9.06 -3.27 11.82
CA SER A 12 -7.90 -3.01 12.68
C SER A 12 -6.93 -1.99 12.08
N VAL A 13 -6.61 -2.10 10.79
CA VAL A 13 -5.78 -1.11 10.08
C VAL A 13 -6.46 0.26 10.05
N THR A 14 -7.77 0.30 9.77
CA THR A 14 -8.54 1.55 9.73
C THR A 14 -8.56 2.25 11.10
N THR A 15 -8.72 1.49 12.19
CA THR A 15 -8.65 2.01 13.56
C THR A 15 -7.29 2.61 13.85
N ARG A 16 -6.19 1.90 13.53
CA ARG A 16 -4.82 2.41 13.72
C ARG A 16 -4.56 3.69 12.90
N LEU A 17 -5.02 3.74 11.64
CA LEU A 17 -4.91 4.96 10.82
C LEU A 17 -5.69 6.13 11.46
N SER A 18 -6.87 5.87 12.03
CA SER A 18 -7.64 6.88 12.74
C SER A 18 -6.91 7.41 13.98
N GLU A 19 -6.29 6.53 14.78
CA GLU A 19 -5.48 6.89 15.95
C GLU A 19 -4.27 7.75 15.57
N LEU A 20 -3.68 7.48 14.41
CA LEU A 20 -2.56 8.27 13.84
C LEU A 20 -2.99 9.61 13.23
N LYS A 21 -4.29 9.96 13.30
CA LYS A 21 -4.86 11.12 12.60
C LYS A 21 -4.44 11.15 11.13
N PHE A 22 -4.56 10.00 10.47
CA PHE A 22 -4.22 9.83 9.06
C PHE A 22 -5.03 10.80 8.20
N ASP A 23 -4.33 11.61 7.42
CA ASP A 23 -4.92 12.69 6.66
C ASP A 23 -4.68 12.55 5.14
N HIS A 24 -5.08 13.57 4.38
CA HIS A 24 -4.93 13.55 2.92
C HIS A 24 -3.47 13.62 2.47
N ILE A 25 -2.59 14.30 3.22
CA ILE A 25 -1.17 14.39 2.89
C ILE A 25 -0.50 13.05 3.17
N ASP A 26 -0.76 12.44 4.33
CA ASP A 26 -0.32 11.08 4.66
C ASP A 26 -0.72 10.11 3.55
N TYR A 27 -1.99 10.16 3.09
CA TYR A 27 -2.50 9.32 2.02
C TYR A 27 -1.74 9.46 0.70
N ILE A 28 -1.51 10.69 0.24
CA ILE A 28 -0.77 10.94 -1.00
C ILE A 28 0.65 10.41 -0.87
N CYS A 29 1.34 10.77 0.21
CA CYS A 29 2.72 10.38 0.38
C CYS A 29 2.89 8.87 0.51
N LEU A 30 1.99 8.18 1.23
CA LEU A 30 2.02 6.73 1.34
C LEU A 30 1.86 6.08 -0.05
N LYS A 31 1.02 6.62 -0.94
CA LYS A 31 0.93 6.14 -2.32
C LYS A 31 2.24 6.28 -3.08
N PHE A 32 2.93 7.42 -2.95
CA PHE A 32 4.23 7.61 -3.60
C PHE A 32 5.28 6.65 -3.05
N LEU A 33 5.34 6.46 -1.73
CA LEU A 33 6.26 5.50 -1.09
C LEU A 33 6.02 4.08 -1.58
N LEU A 34 4.77 3.65 -1.65
CA LEU A 34 4.40 2.30 -2.13
C LEU A 34 4.67 2.12 -3.63
N LEU A 35 4.48 3.17 -4.43
CA LEU A 35 4.68 3.15 -5.88
C LEU A 35 6.17 3.16 -6.24
N LEU A 36 6.95 4.04 -5.60
CA LEU A 36 8.38 4.24 -5.84
C LEU A 36 9.20 3.20 -5.08
N ASN A 37 8.87 1.91 -5.20
CA ASN A 37 9.59 0.86 -4.47
C ASN A 37 10.89 0.48 -5.20
N PRO A 38 12.08 0.78 -4.65
CA PRO A 38 13.36 0.44 -5.28
C PRO A 38 13.63 -1.08 -5.32
N ASP A 39 12.96 -1.87 -4.47
CA ASP A 39 13.16 -3.33 -4.39
C ASP A 39 12.50 -4.11 -5.55
N VAL A 40 11.82 -3.42 -6.46
CA VAL A 40 11.19 -4.04 -7.62
C VAL A 40 12.27 -4.42 -8.65
N ARG A 41 12.22 -5.67 -9.12
CA ARG A 41 13.15 -6.16 -10.15
C ARG A 41 12.81 -5.58 -11.52
N GLY A 42 13.84 -5.39 -12.36
CA GLY A 42 13.66 -4.95 -13.75
C GLY A 42 13.45 -3.45 -13.95
N LEU A 43 13.72 -2.64 -12.92
CA LEU A 43 13.71 -1.17 -13.06
C LEU A 43 14.80 -0.72 -14.04
N GLY A 44 14.40 -0.02 -15.10
CA GLY A 44 15.33 0.52 -16.10
C GLY A 44 16.25 1.61 -15.54
N ASN A 45 15.79 2.37 -14.55
CA ASN A 45 16.58 3.38 -13.86
C ASN A 45 16.36 3.29 -12.34
N PHE A 46 17.00 2.30 -11.71
CA PHE A 46 16.94 2.06 -10.27
C PHE A 46 17.32 3.29 -9.44
N LYS A 47 18.39 4.00 -9.82
CA LYS A 47 18.88 5.18 -9.07
C LYS A 47 17.83 6.26 -8.94
N LEU A 48 17.14 6.59 -10.05
CA LEU A 48 16.07 7.59 -10.04
C LEU A 48 14.93 7.19 -9.10
N VAL A 49 14.54 5.91 -9.09
CA VAL A 49 13.48 5.42 -8.20
C VAL A 49 13.92 5.46 -6.74
N GLN A 50 15.17 5.07 -6.45
CA GLN A 50 15.73 5.14 -5.11
C GLN A 50 15.77 6.58 -4.59
N GLU A 51 16.32 7.52 -5.37
CA GLU A 51 16.40 8.93 -4.98
C GLU A 51 15.00 9.53 -4.74
N ALA A 52 14.03 9.21 -5.60
CA ALA A 52 12.66 9.66 -5.44
C ALA A 52 11.98 9.04 -4.21
N HIS A 53 12.28 7.77 -3.89
CA HIS A 53 11.78 7.11 -2.69
C HIS A 53 12.33 7.77 -1.42
N GLU A 54 13.64 8.01 -1.35
CA GLU A 54 14.31 8.66 -0.22
C GLU A 54 13.77 10.08 0.00
N GLN A 55 13.56 10.85 -1.07
CA GLN A 55 12.94 12.18 -0.99
C GLN A 55 11.51 12.12 -0.46
N ALA A 56 10.70 11.16 -0.92
CA ALA A 56 9.35 10.96 -0.41
C ALA A 56 9.36 10.57 1.07
N GLN A 57 10.28 9.70 1.51
CA GLN A 57 10.41 9.32 2.92
C GLN A 57 10.75 10.52 3.80
N GLN A 58 11.73 11.31 3.38
CA GLN A 58 12.13 12.52 4.11
C GLN A 58 10.98 13.52 4.22
N ALA A 59 10.23 13.74 3.13
CA ALA A 59 9.08 14.65 3.14
C ALA A 59 7.98 14.22 4.13
N VAL A 60 7.68 12.91 4.22
CA VAL A 60 6.70 12.40 5.20
C VAL A 60 7.22 12.53 6.62
N LEU A 61 8.49 12.20 6.84
CA LEU A 61 9.09 12.31 8.16
C LEU A 61 9.00 13.75 8.68
N GLU A 62 9.42 14.72 7.87
CA GLU A 62 9.32 16.14 8.21
C GLU A 62 7.88 16.59 8.43
N TYR A 63 6.97 16.19 7.55
CA TYR A 63 5.55 16.51 7.67
C TYR A 63 4.95 15.98 8.99
N THR A 64 5.20 14.71 9.33
CA THR A 64 4.66 14.10 10.54
C THR A 64 5.21 14.75 11.82
N ILE A 65 6.50 15.09 11.85
CA ILE A 65 7.12 15.79 12.98
C ILE A 65 6.55 17.21 13.14
N ASN A 66 6.44 17.95 12.04
CA ASN A 66 6.04 19.36 12.08
C ASN A 66 4.53 19.56 12.29
N CYS A 67 3.70 18.73 11.66
CA CYS A 67 2.24 18.88 11.68
C CYS A 67 1.55 18.04 12.75
N TYR A 68 2.20 16.99 13.26
CA TYR A 68 1.64 16.11 14.30
C TYR A 68 2.62 15.85 15.46
N PRO A 69 3.24 16.88 16.06
CA PRO A 69 4.22 16.70 17.14
C PRO A 69 3.65 15.99 18.38
N GLN A 70 2.33 15.98 18.55
CA GLN A 70 1.65 15.28 19.65
C GLN A 70 1.54 13.75 19.45
N ILE A 71 1.79 13.24 18.25
CA ILE A 71 1.72 11.80 17.95
C ILE A 71 3.15 11.26 17.93
N ASN A 72 3.49 10.47 18.96
CA ASN A 72 4.81 9.88 19.08
C ASN A 72 5.11 8.99 17.87
N ASP A 73 6.24 9.22 17.20
CA ASP A 73 6.71 8.43 16.05
C ASP A 73 5.62 8.09 15.00
N LYS A 74 4.83 9.10 14.61
CA LYS A 74 3.75 8.90 13.61
C LYS A 74 4.29 8.27 12.31
N PHE A 75 5.47 8.70 11.83
CA PHE A 75 6.10 8.12 10.64
C PHE A 75 6.37 6.62 10.79
N GLY A 76 7.07 6.21 11.86
CA GLY A 76 7.39 4.81 12.10
C GLY A 76 6.13 3.95 12.22
N GLN A 77 5.10 4.46 12.90
CA GLN A 77 3.81 3.78 13.02
C GLN A 77 3.08 3.64 11.68
N LEU A 78 3.10 4.66 10.80
CA LEU A 78 2.55 4.56 9.45
C LEU A 78 3.31 3.51 8.61
N MET A 79 4.64 3.48 8.71
CA MET A 79 5.45 2.48 8.01
C MET A 79 5.21 1.06 8.52
N ALA A 80 4.98 0.90 9.83
CA ALA A 80 4.64 -0.40 10.43
C ALA A 80 3.30 -0.97 9.95
N LEU A 81 2.39 -0.15 9.43
CA LEU A 81 1.13 -0.59 8.83
C LEU A 81 1.28 -1.14 7.40
N VAL A 82 2.36 -0.79 6.70
CA VAL A 82 2.56 -1.18 5.29
C VAL A 82 2.61 -2.71 5.09
N PRO A 83 3.31 -3.50 5.91
CA PRO A 83 3.30 -4.96 5.80
C PRO A 83 1.91 -5.57 5.99
N ASP A 84 1.13 -5.07 6.96
CA ASP A 84 -0.24 -5.52 7.24
C ASP A 84 -1.17 -5.22 6.04
N LEU A 85 -1.06 -4.02 5.48
CA LEU A 85 -1.76 -3.62 4.26
C LEU A 85 -1.38 -4.52 3.07
N ARG A 86 -0.10 -4.86 2.91
CA ARG A 86 0.36 -5.75 1.84
C ARG A 86 -0.19 -7.17 2.00
N ALA A 87 -0.26 -7.70 3.21
CA ALA A 87 -0.85 -9.02 3.47
C ALA A 87 -2.36 -9.05 3.21
N LEU A 88 -3.06 -7.95 3.46
CA LEU A 88 -4.47 -7.77 3.11
C LEU A 88 -4.68 -7.74 1.59
N THR A 89 -3.89 -6.93 0.87
CA THR A 89 -4.04 -6.79 -0.59
C THR A 89 -3.70 -8.07 -1.33
N LEU A 90 -2.66 -8.81 -0.91
CA LEU A 90 -2.32 -10.11 -1.51
C LEU A 90 -3.48 -11.11 -1.46
N ARG A 91 -4.15 -11.24 -0.31
CA ARG A 91 -5.34 -12.11 -0.19
C ARG A 91 -6.51 -11.62 -1.03
N GLY A 92 -6.68 -10.30 -1.15
CA GLY A 92 -7.66 -9.69 -2.04
C GLY A 92 -7.39 -10.03 -3.51
N GLU A 93 -6.14 -9.90 -3.96
CA GLU A 93 -5.71 -10.25 -5.31
C GLU A 93 -5.93 -11.74 -5.61
N GLU A 94 -5.53 -12.64 -4.69
CA GLU A 94 -5.76 -14.09 -4.82
C GLU A 94 -7.24 -14.42 -4.96
N PHE A 95 -8.10 -13.78 -4.16
CA PHE A 95 -9.54 -13.98 -4.23
C PHE A 95 -10.13 -13.48 -5.56
N LEU A 96 -9.70 -12.32 -6.04
CA LEU A 96 -10.14 -11.79 -7.35
C LEU A 96 -9.70 -12.70 -8.49
N TYR A 97 -8.46 -13.21 -8.43
CA TYR A 97 -7.95 -14.17 -9.40
C TYR A 97 -8.74 -15.49 -9.38
N TYR A 98 -9.06 -16.03 -8.20
CA TYR A 98 -9.90 -17.21 -8.07
C TYR A 98 -11.28 -17.02 -8.72
N LYS A 99 -11.93 -15.87 -8.46
CA LYS A 99 -13.21 -15.53 -9.10
C LYS A 99 -13.11 -15.41 -10.62
N HIS A 100 -12.01 -14.84 -11.12
CA HIS A 100 -11.75 -14.74 -12.54
C HIS A 100 -11.62 -16.11 -13.20
N MET A 101 -10.80 -17.01 -12.62
CA MET A 101 -10.64 -18.38 -13.11
C MET A 101 -11.96 -19.17 -13.07
N GLY A 102 -12.85 -18.86 -12.13
CA GLY A 102 -14.21 -19.42 -12.06
C GLY A 102 -15.23 -18.80 -13.02
N GLY A 103 -14.81 -17.98 -13.99
CA GLY A 103 -15.70 -17.35 -14.98
C GLY A 103 -16.64 -16.30 -14.39
N SER A 104 -16.44 -15.89 -13.14
CA SER A 104 -17.34 -15.00 -12.40
C SER A 104 -16.94 -13.51 -12.50
N ALA A 105 -15.98 -13.17 -13.35
CA ALA A 105 -15.50 -11.80 -13.52
C ALA A 105 -15.13 -11.48 -14.99
N PRO A 106 -15.34 -10.24 -15.47
CA PRO A 106 -15.00 -9.84 -16.83
C PRO A 106 -13.52 -10.02 -17.17
N THR A 107 -13.20 -10.46 -18.38
CA THR A 107 -11.85 -10.86 -18.81
C THR A 107 -11.03 -9.74 -19.47
N GLN A 108 -11.67 -8.75 -20.08
CA GLN A 108 -11.02 -7.66 -20.83
C GLN A 108 -11.05 -6.36 -20.03
N THR A 109 -10.45 -6.38 -18.84
CA THR A 109 -10.39 -5.21 -17.96
C THR A 109 -8.96 -4.97 -17.51
N LEU A 110 -8.63 -3.70 -17.24
CA LEU A 110 -7.36 -3.32 -16.63
C LEU A 110 -7.09 -4.11 -15.34
N LEU A 111 -8.13 -4.39 -14.54
CA LEU A 111 -8.01 -5.20 -13.33
C LEU A 111 -7.42 -6.59 -13.62
N MET A 112 -7.90 -7.27 -14.68
CA MET A 112 -7.39 -8.59 -15.03
C MET A 112 -6.00 -8.55 -15.65
N GLU A 113 -5.70 -7.52 -16.45
CA GLU A 113 -4.34 -7.29 -16.96
C GLU A 113 -3.34 -7.14 -15.80
N MET A 114 -3.68 -6.36 -14.77
CA MET A 114 -2.85 -6.20 -13.58
C MET A 114 -2.70 -7.49 -12.76
N LEU A 115 -3.77 -8.28 -12.61
CA LEU A 115 -3.71 -9.57 -11.90
C LEU A 115 -2.83 -10.60 -12.64
N HIS A 116 -2.82 -10.58 -13.98
CA HIS A 116 -1.99 -11.47 -14.79
C HIS A 116 -0.52 -11.06 -14.82
N ALA A 117 -0.21 -9.76 -14.74
CA ALA A 117 1.16 -9.24 -14.81
C ALA A 117 2.09 -9.81 -13.71
N LYS A 118 1.58 -10.13 -12.53
CA LYS A 118 2.36 -10.70 -11.41
C LYS A 118 2.72 -12.18 -11.56
N LYS A 119 2.12 -12.90 -12.51
CA LYS A 119 2.33 -14.34 -12.73
C LYS A 119 3.21 -14.67 -13.94
N LYS A 120 3.78 -13.65 -14.59
CA LYS A 120 4.85 -13.77 -15.58
C LYS A 120 6.20 -13.62 -14.88
#